data_AF-A0A7X3HEC2-F1
#
_entry.id   AF-A0A7X3HEC2-F1
#
_cell.length_a   1.000
_cell.length_b   1.000
_cell.length_c   1.000
_cell.angle_alpha   90.00
_cell.angle_beta   90.00
_cell.angle_gamma   90.00
#
_symmetry.space_group_name_H-M   'P 1'
#
loop_
_entity.id
_entity.type
_entity.pdbx_description
1 polymer ?
#
loop_
_entity_poly.entity_id
_entity_poly.type
_entity_poly.pdbx_seq_one_letter_code
_entity_poly.pdbx_strand_id
1 'polypeptide(L)' 'MVGTEHSIVGQVYAAKTDPEAADALIGQYMGFIRSETVKFIHAAPEDGHEDELSIAMLAFYEAVLSYEKHRGAFLPYA' A
#
# COMPACT_ATOMS: atom_id res chain seq x y z
N MET A 1 5.23 8.21 26.41
CA MET A 1 4.56 7.73 25.19
C MET A 1 5.58 7.89 24.06
N VAL A 2 6.33 6.83 23.78
CA VAL A 2 7.53 6.89 22.94
C VAL A 2 7.16 6.62 21.49
N GLY A 3 7.42 7.63 20.64
CA GLY A 3 7.95 7.47 19.29
C GLY A 3 7.10 6.72 18.27
N THR A 4 6.33 7.43 17.47
CA THR A 4 5.95 6.91 16.15
C THR A 4 6.08 8.00 15.10
N GLU A 5 7.22 8.67 15.08
CA GLU A 5 7.75 9.29 13.86
C GLU A 5 8.38 8.22 12.94
N HIS A 6 7.78 7.03 12.88
CA HIS A 6 8.16 6.01 11.92
C HIS A 6 7.68 6.50 10.56
N SER A 7 8.56 7.22 9.87
CA SER A 7 8.36 7.59 8.47
C SER A 7 7.87 6.35 7.71
N ILE A 8 6.81 6.49 6.91
CA ILE A 8 6.24 5.41 6.08
C ILE A 8 7.33 4.63 5.33
N VAL A 9 8.39 5.32 4.92
CA VAL A 9 9.64 4.78 4.37
C VAL A 9 10.21 3.65 5.24
N GLY A 10 10.39 3.87 6.54
CA GLY A 10 10.91 2.86 7.46
C GLY A 10 10.00 1.64 7.58
N GLN A 11 8.67 1.84 7.58
CA GLN A 11 7.72 0.73 7.58
C GLN A 11 7.74 -0.04 6.26
N VAL A 12 7.88 0.65 5.12
CA VAL A 12 8.03 0.04 3.79
C VAL A 12 9.31 -0.78 3.72
N TYR A 13 10.44 -0.27 4.20
CA TYR A 13 11.70 -1.03 4.25
C TYR A 13 11.60 -2.24 5.19
N ALA A 14 10.90 -2.13 6.32
CA ALA A 14 10.63 -3.28 7.19
C ALA A 14 9.75 -4.31 6.47
N ALA A 15 8.69 -3.87 5.81
CA ALA A 15 7.80 -4.73 5.02
C ALA A 15 8.50 -5.49 3.87
N LYS A 16 9.65 -5.00 3.38
CA LYS A 16 10.46 -5.73 2.40
C LYS A 16 11.12 -7.00 2.95
N THR A 17 11.48 -6.97 4.23
CA THR A 17 12.21 -8.06 4.91
C THR A 17 11.31 -8.85 5.85
N ASP A 18 10.16 -8.31 6.22
CA ASP A 18 9.25 -8.87 7.20
C ASP A 18 7.84 -8.93 6.61
N PRO A 19 7.32 -10.13 6.31
CA PRO A 19 5.98 -10.29 5.75
C PRO A 19 4.87 -9.92 6.74
N GLU A 20 5.08 -10.03 8.06
CA GLU A 20 4.10 -9.55 9.04
C GLU A 20 4.03 -8.02 9.05
N ALA A 21 5.18 -7.35 8.92
CA ALA A 21 5.20 -5.90 8.76
C ALA A 21 4.54 -5.43 7.46
N ALA A 22 4.65 -6.21 6.38
CA ALA A 22 3.94 -5.93 5.13
C ALA A 22 2.42 -6.08 5.29
N ASP A 23 1.97 -7.14 5.95
CA ASP A 23 0.53 -7.36 6.21
C ASP A 23 -0.04 -6.22 7.08
N ALA A 24 0.69 -5.82 8.14
CA ALA A 24 0.33 -4.69 8.98
C ALA A 24 0.33 -3.34 8.23
N LEU A 25 1.20 -3.16 7.24
CA LEU A 25 1.23 -1.99 6.36
C LEU A 25 0.02 -2.01 5.42
N ILE A 26 -0.23 -3.12 4.73
CA ILE A 26 -1.38 -3.27 3.82
C ILE A 26 -2.69 -3.04 4.58
N GLY A 27 -2.85 -3.61 5.77
CA GLY A 27 -4.02 -3.41 6.63
C GLY A 27 -4.21 -1.95 7.04
N GLN A 28 -3.13 -1.23 7.40
CA GLN A 28 -3.19 0.20 7.71
C GLN A 28 -3.57 1.06 6.50
N TYR A 29 -3.08 0.71 5.31
CA TYR A 29 -3.33 1.45 4.08
C TYR A 29 -4.48 0.86 3.24
N MET A 30 -5.24 -0.10 3.77
CA MET A 30 -6.31 -0.78 3.03
C MET A 30 -7.39 0.19 2.56
N GLY A 31 -7.69 1.21 3.37
CA GLY A 31 -8.61 2.29 2.98
C GLY A 31 -8.06 3.17 1.85
N PHE A 32 -6.74 3.38 1.79
CA PHE A 32 -6.07 4.11 0.71
C PHE A 32 -6.07 3.28 -0.58
N ILE A 33 -5.66 2.02 -0.50
CA ILE A 33 -5.65 1.09 -1.64
C ILE A 33 -7.04 1.05 -2.27
N ARG A 34 -8.10 0.81 -1.48
CA ARG A 34 -9.49 0.80 -1.97
C ARG A 34 -9.89 2.13 -2.65
N SER A 35 -9.41 3.25 -2.14
CA SER A 35 -9.70 4.58 -2.71
C SER A 35 -8.99 4.78 -4.06
N GLU A 36 -7.73 4.36 -4.17
CA GLU A 36 -6.98 4.40 -5.44
C GLU A 36 -7.56 3.42 -6.47
N THR A 37 -7.97 2.22 -6.05
CA THR A 37 -8.70 1.23 -6.88
C THR A 37 -9.95 1.87 -7.50
N VAL A 38 -10.79 2.54 -6.70
CA VAL A 38 -12.01 3.20 -7.21
C VAL A 38 -11.68 4.37 -8.16
N LYS A 39 -10.64 5.16 -7.87
CA LYS A 39 -10.21 6.27 -8.73
C LYS A 39 -9.70 5.78 -10.09
N PHE A 40 -8.93 4.69 -10.10
CA PHE A 40 -8.33 4.17 -11.33
C PHE A 40 -9.34 3.41 -12.20
N ILE A 41 -10.26 2.67 -11.58
CA ILE A 41 -11.22 1.86 -12.31
C ILE A 41 -12.39 2.72 -12.82
N HIS A 42 -12.65 3.87 -12.20
CA HIS A 42 -13.72 4.82 -12.60
C HIS A 42 -15.10 4.14 -12.76
N ALA A 43 -15.30 2.96 -12.17
CA ALA A 43 -16.53 2.20 -12.23
C ALA A 43 -17.13 2.12 -10.82
N ALA A 44 -18.46 2.28 -10.74
CA ALA A 44 -19.17 2.07 -9.49
C ALA A 44 -18.93 0.63 -9.02
N PRO A 45 -18.80 0.39 -7.70
CA PRO A 45 -18.61 -0.96 -7.17
C PRO A 45 -19.91 -1.74 -7.36
N GLU A 46 -20.11 -2.33 -8.52
CA GLU A 46 -21.08 -3.41 -8.70
C GLU A 46 -20.44 -4.71 -8.23
N ASP A 47 -21.25 -5.59 -7.62
CA ASP A 47 -20.87 -6.87 -7.03
C ASP A 47 -19.96 -7.68 -7.98
N GLY A 48 -18.64 -7.71 -7.72
CA GLY A 48 -17.67 -8.44 -8.55
C GLY A 48 -16.22 -7.94 -8.57
N HIS A 49 -15.93 -6.73 -8.07
CA HIS A 49 -14.58 -6.14 -8.14
C HIS A 49 -13.58 -6.65 -7.08
N GLU A 50 -13.71 -7.91 -6.65
CA GLU A 50 -12.71 -8.57 -5.80
C GLU A 50 -11.38 -8.75 -6.56
N ASP A 51 -11.47 -8.94 -7.89
CA ASP A 51 -10.31 -9.07 -8.76
C ASP A 51 -9.48 -7.78 -8.77
N GLU A 52 -10.09 -6.61 -8.99
CA GLU A 52 -9.28 -5.38 -9.04
C GLU A 52 -8.77 -4.92 -7.68
N LEU A 53 -9.50 -5.21 -6.59
CA LEU A 53 -8.95 -5.00 -5.26
C LEU A 53 -7.73 -5.89 -5.03
N SER A 54 -7.79 -7.16 -5.46
CA SER A 54 -6.66 -8.09 -5.39
C SER A 54 -5.48 -7.62 -6.24
N ILE A 55 -5.72 -7.09 -7.45
CA ILE A 55 -4.69 -6.50 -8.31
C ILE A 55 -4.08 -5.25 -7.66
N ALA A 56 -4.89 -4.37 -7.08
CA ALA A 56 -4.40 -3.16 -6.41
C ALA A 56 -3.59 -3.49 -5.16
N MET A 57 -3.98 -4.52 -4.39
CA MET A 57 -3.21 -5.02 -3.27
C MET A 57 -1.86 -5.58 -3.71
N LEU A 58 -1.84 -6.37 -4.78
CA LEU A 58 -0.60 -6.89 -5.36
C LEU A 58 0.31 -5.76 -5.86
N ALA A 59 -0.26 -4.79 -6.58
CA ALA A 59 0.49 -3.63 -7.08
C ALA A 59 1.06 -2.79 -5.94
N PHE A 60 0.29 -2.57 -4.86
CA PHE A 60 0.77 -1.87 -3.67
C PHE A 60 1.90 -2.64 -2.99
N TYR A 61 1.77 -3.96 -2.85
CA TYR A 61 2.83 -4.81 -2.31
C TYR A 61 4.10 -4.77 -3.16
N GLU A 62 3.97 -4.82 -4.50
CA GLU A 62 5.09 -4.66 -5.41
C GLU A 62 5.73 -3.26 -5.30
N ALA A 63 4.92 -2.21 -5.14
CA ALA A 63 5.40 -0.86 -4.90
C ALA A 63 6.19 -0.80 -3.58
N VAL A 64 5.72 -1.44 -2.51
CA VAL A 64 6.47 -1.58 -1.24
C VAL A 64 7.82 -2.23 -1.49
N LEU A 65 7.87 -3.35 -2.24
CA LEU A 65 9.09 -4.09 -2.54
C LEU A 65 10.07 -3.32 -3.45
N SER A 66 9.54 -2.59 -4.42
CA SER A 66 10.30 -1.85 -5.43
C SER A 66 10.65 -0.42 -5.00
N TYR A 67 10.01 0.10 -3.95
CA TYR A 67 10.20 1.48 -3.49
C TYR A 67 11.62 1.72 -2.97
N GLU A 68 12.20 2.85 -3.34
CA GLU A 68 13.50 3.26 -2.86
C GLU A 68 13.41 4.64 -2.25
N LYS A 69 14.11 4.86 -1.13
CA LYS A 69 14.14 6.15 -0.42
C LYS A 69 14.52 7.36 -1.30
N HIS A 70 15.17 7.12 -2.43
CA HIS A 70 15.57 8.16 -3.38
C HIS A 70 14.41 8.65 -4.26
N ARG A 71 13.31 7.89 -4.40
CA ARG A 71 12.14 8.24 -5.23
C ARG A 71 11.21 9.27 -4.58
N GLY A 72 11.49 9.70 -3.34
CA GLY A 72 10.66 10.65 -2.61
C GLY A 72 9.66 9.95 -1.70
N ALA A 73 8.52 10.59 -1.41
CA ALA A 73 7.50 10.01 -0.52
C ALA A 73 6.87 8.74 -1.13
N PHE A 74 6.53 7.76 -0.27
CA PHE A 74 5.98 6.47 -0.71
C PHE A 74 4.54 6.57 -1.24
N LEU A 75 3.68 7.34 -0.58
CA LEU A 75 2.26 7.46 -0.95
C LEU A 75 2.00 7.97 -2.38
N PRO A 76 2.73 8.96 -2.93
CA PRO A 76 2.58 9.34 -4.34
C PRO A 76 3.30 8.39 -5.31
N TYR A 77 4.09 7.44 -4.81
CA TYR A 77 4.77 6.44 -5.62
C TYR A 77 3.93 5.18 -5.83
N ALA A 78 3.21 4.76 -4.79
CA ALA A 78 2.29 3.62 -4.80
C ALA A 78 0.94 3.98 -5.41
#